data_AF-A0A820FNH8-F1
#
_entry.id   AF-A0A820FNH8-F1
#
_cell.length_a   1.000
_cell.length_b   1.000
_cell.length_c   1.000
_cell.angle_alpha   90.00
_cell.angle_beta   90.00
_cell.angle_gamma   90.00
#
_symmetry.space_group_name_H-M   'P 1'
#
loop_
_entity.id
_entity.type
_entity.pdbx_description
1 polymer ?
#
loop_
_entity_poly.entity_id
_entity_poly.type
_entity_poly.pdbx_seq_one_letter_code
_entity_poly.pdbx_strand_id
1 'polypeptide(L)'
;TTGNPGTLGARGSLGDGGLPGAPGLHGQPGPPGIAGQQGPPGDNGEGSFVFTRHSQDKTNPNCPHSTTKMQDGYSFMGMQGDTYAAHQDLGGSGSCLRRFSAMPFLFCDIGNICHYASRNDYSYWLSTNEPMSASMAPFETKDIPNHLSRCVVCESPTPVFAIHSQSQRVPACPEGYDLLWSGYSFIFTSADGGRGDQQSLQSPGSCLEKYHDRPYFHCKDHSHCNYYPNMMTFYLATLDEYTGFEKPKLLTLKSGTQRQHVSRCAVCHANLFKQTASGPSAFFAQVKKI
;
A
#
# COMPACT_ATOMS: atom_id res chain seq x y z
N THR A 1 -5.52 95.28 85.63
CA THR A 1 -5.29 95.21 84.17
C THR A 1 -3.81 94.92 83.92
N THR A 2 -3.55 94.12 82.89
CA THR A 2 -2.25 93.91 82.21
C THR A 2 -1.09 93.34 83.04
N GLY A 3 -0.90 92.02 82.91
CA GLY A 3 0.30 91.30 83.34
C GLY A 3 1.48 91.51 82.38
N ASN A 4 2.67 91.51 82.96
CA ASN A 4 3.95 91.82 82.33
C ASN A 4 4.29 90.88 81.14
N PRO A 5 4.89 91.40 80.07
CA PRO A 5 5.49 90.56 79.04
C PRO A 5 6.66 89.76 79.62
N GLY A 6 6.59 88.44 79.46
CA GLY A 6 7.65 87.50 79.81
C GLY A 6 8.87 87.64 78.89
N THR A 7 10.02 87.32 79.47
CA THR A 7 11.37 87.40 78.89
C THR A 7 11.54 86.61 77.59
N LEU A 8 12.33 87.16 76.67
CA LEU A 8 12.69 86.54 75.39
C LEU A 8 13.47 85.23 75.62
N GLY A 9 13.01 84.14 75.01
CA GLY A 9 13.63 82.82 75.10
C GLY A 9 15.01 82.73 74.42
N ALA A 10 15.83 81.81 74.91
CA ALA A 10 17.18 81.57 74.39
C ALA A 10 17.18 81.10 72.92
N ARG A 11 18.24 81.48 72.19
CA ARG A 11 18.43 81.14 70.77
C ARG A 11 18.67 79.63 70.61
N GLY A 12 17.89 79.00 69.73
CA GLY A 12 18.02 77.57 69.43
C GLY A 12 19.37 77.21 68.79
N SER A 13 19.80 75.96 68.99
CA SER A 13 21.01 75.38 68.43
C SER A 13 20.94 75.22 66.90
N LEU A 14 22.10 75.30 66.25
CA LEU A 14 22.26 75.10 64.81
C LEU A 14 21.95 73.63 64.46
N GLY A 15 21.14 73.40 63.42
CA GLY A 15 20.74 72.06 62.99
C GLY A 15 21.86 71.29 62.28
N ASP A 16 21.76 69.96 62.34
CA ASP A 16 22.72 69.05 61.72
C ASP A 16 22.67 69.11 60.17
N GLY A 17 23.82 68.86 59.54
CA GLY A 17 23.96 68.84 58.08
C GLY A 17 23.21 67.67 57.41
N GLY A 18 22.66 67.91 56.22
CA GLY A 18 21.86 66.95 55.48
C GLY A 18 22.64 65.70 55.01
N LEU A 19 21.92 64.59 54.86
CA LEU A 19 22.48 63.32 54.39
C LEU A 19 22.87 63.38 52.89
N PRO A 20 23.91 62.62 52.46
CA PRO A 20 24.27 62.49 51.05
C PRO A 20 23.15 61.89 50.19
N GLY A 21 23.05 62.34 48.93
CA GLY A 21 22.06 61.85 47.97
C GLY A 21 22.27 60.37 47.59
N ALA A 22 21.18 59.67 47.27
CA ALA A 22 21.21 58.27 46.88
C ALA A 22 21.90 58.06 45.51
N PRO A 23 22.58 56.90 45.28
CA PRO A 23 23.14 56.56 43.97
C PRO A 23 22.07 56.48 42.87
N GLY A 24 22.44 56.86 41.63
CA GLY A 24 21.57 56.75 40.46
C GLY A 24 21.23 55.30 40.10
N LEU A 25 20.03 55.10 39.54
CA LEU A 25 19.55 53.77 39.12
C LEU A 25 20.31 53.26 37.88
N HIS A 26 20.54 51.95 37.81
CA HIS A 26 21.17 51.30 36.65
C HIS A 26 20.24 51.29 35.43
N GLY A 27 20.80 51.48 34.23
CA GLY A 27 20.04 51.47 32.97
C GLY A 27 19.42 50.11 32.67
N GLN A 28 18.25 50.08 32.04
CA GLN A 28 17.60 48.83 31.67
C GLN A 28 18.28 48.17 30.46
N PRO A 29 18.31 46.82 30.38
CA PRO A 29 18.79 46.11 29.19
C PRO A 29 18.04 46.52 27.92
N GLY A 30 18.75 46.55 26.79
CA GLY A 30 18.14 46.83 25.49
C GLY A 30 17.13 45.74 25.07
N PRO A 31 16.19 46.06 24.16
CA PRO A 31 15.21 45.09 23.69
C PRO A 31 15.88 43.94 22.90
N PRO A 32 15.32 42.72 22.91
CA PRO A 32 15.78 41.62 22.07
C PRO A 32 15.80 42.00 20.58
N GLY A 33 16.79 41.47 19.84
CA GLY A 33 16.87 41.65 18.39
C GLY A 33 15.67 41.02 17.66
N ILE A 34 15.34 41.56 16.48
CA ILE A 34 14.29 41.01 15.63
C ILE A 34 14.64 39.59 15.17
N ALA A 35 13.65 38.69 15.18
CA ALA A 35 13.81 37.34 14.65
C ALA A 35 14.14 37.38 13.15
N GLY A 36 15.02 36.48 12.70
CA GLY A 36 15.31 36.32 11.29
C GLY A 36 14.08 35.88 10.48
N GLN A 37 14.04 36.22 9.19
CA GLN A 37 12.96 35.77 8.32
C GLN A 37 12.95 34.25 8.20
N GLN A 38 11.76 33.66 8.18
CA GLN A 38 11.58 32.25 7.89
C GLN A 38 12.12 31.95 6.48
N GLY A 39 12.88 30.86 6.33
CA GLY A 39 13.29 30.39 5.01
C GLY A 39 12.09 30.02 4.12
N PRO A 40 12.26 29.93 2.79
CA PRO A 40 11.20 29.51 1.89
C PRO A 40 10.70 28.09 2.24
N PRO A 41 9.43 27.75 1.95
CA PRO A 41 8.97 26.37 2.00
C PRO A 41 9.87 25.47 1.15
N GLY A 42 10.19 24.27 1.63
CA GLY A 42 10.90 23.28 0.83
C GLY A 42 10.06 22.83 -0.38
N ASP A 43 10.72 22.30 -1.42
CA ASP A 43 10.02 21.75 -2.58
C ASP A 43 9.02 20.67 -2.14
N ASN A 44 7.78 20.76 -2.63
CA ASN A 44 6.80 19.70 -2.48
C ASN A 44 7.31 18.48 -3.25
N GLY A 45 7.97 17.53 -2.58
CA GLY A 45 8.31 16.26 -3.21
C GLY A 45 7.04 15.58 -3.69
N GLU A 46 6.82 15.54 -5.00
CA GLU A 46 5.77 14.69 -5.59
C GLU A 46 6.16 13.24 -5.29
N GLY A 47 5.45 12.61 -4.34
CA GLY A 47 5.70 11.22 -4.00
C GLY A 47 5.40 10.33 -5.21
N SER A 48 6.39 9.56 -5.66
CA SER A 48 6.21 8.55 -6.70
C SER A 48 5.90 7.20 -6.05
N PHE A 49 4.72 6.65 -6.35
CA PHE A 49 4.27 5.35 -5.86
C PHE A 49 4.18 4.36 -7.01
N VAL A 50 4.78 3.19 -6.84
CA VAL A 50 4.80 2.15 -7.87
C VAL A 50 3.77 1.08 -7.55
N PHE A 51 2.97 0.70 -8.53
CA PHE A 51 2.04 -0.43 -8.43
C PHE A 51 2.00 -1.24 -9.72
N THR A 52 1.49 -2.47 -9.65
CA THR A 52 1.36 -3.37 -10.79
C THR A 52 -0.11 -3.62 -11.12
N ARG A 53 -0.41 -3.73 -12.42
CA ARG A 53 -1.70 -4.17 -12.95
C ARG A 53 -1.53 -5.41 -13.82
N HIS A 54 -2.41 -6.40 -13.65
CA HIS A 54 -2.36 -7.68 -14.36
C HIS A 54 -3.57 -7.83 -15.29
N SER A 55 -3.31 -8.19 -16.54
CA SER A 55 -4.37 -8.32 -17.57
C SER A 55 -5.22 -9.58 -17.43
N GLN A 56 -4.63 -10.64 -16.85
CA GLN A 56 -5.16 -12.01 -16.96
C GLN A 56 -5.45 -12.36 -18.43
N ASP A 57 -4.54 -11.91 -19.32
CA ASP A 57 -4.64 -12.01 -20.78
C ASP A 57 -3.25 -12.08 -21.42
N LYS A 58 -3.20 -12.43 -22.71
CA LYS A 58 -1.97 -12.53 -23.52
C LYS A 58 -1.42 -11.14 -23.89
N THR A 59 -2.24 -10.10 -23.75
CA THR A 59 -1.94 -8.71 -24.10
C THR A 59 -1.61 -7.87 -22.89
N ASN A 60 -0.63 -6.96 -23.01
CA ASN A 60 -0.28 -6.05 -21.92
C ASN A 60 -1.47 -5.15 -21.54
N PRO A 61 -1.77 -5.00 -20.24
CA PRO A 61 -2.74 -4.01 -19.80
C PRO A 61 -2.15 -2.59 -19.94
N ASN A 62 -3.03 -1.59 -20.04
CA ASN A 62 -2.60 -0.19 -19.99
C ASN A 62 -2.59 0.33 -18.55
N CYS A 63 -1.68 1.25 -18.26
CA CYS A 63 -1.73 2.00 -17.00
C CYS A 63 -3.03 2.80 -16.91
N PRO A 64 -3.72 2.80 -15.76
CA PRO A 64 -4.91 3.62 -15.50
C PRO A 64 -4.66 5.12 -15.74
N HIS A 65 -5.74 5.90 -15.82
CA HIS A 65 -5.64 7.35 -15.97
C HIS A 65 -4.82 8.00 -14.85
N SER A 66 -4.11 9.09 -15.17
CA SER A 66 -3.26 9.83 -14.22
C SER A 66 -2.12 9.00 -13.61
N THR A 67 -1.67 7.95 -14.31
CA THR A 67 -0.51 7.14 -13.97
C THR A 67 0.38 6.94 -15.19
N THR A 68 1.68 6.72 -14.97
CA THR A 68 2.69 6.63 -16.04
C THR A 68 3.22 5.21 -16.14
N LYS A 69 3.34 4.68 -17.36
CA LYS A 69 3.91 3.35 -17.59
C LYS A 69 5.41 3.33 -17.36
N MET A 70 5.88 2.36 -16.58
CA MET A 70 7.31 2.11 -16.35
C MET A 70 7.82 0.92 -17.16
N GLN A 71 7.14 -0.23 -17.08
CA GLN A 71 7.57 -1.45 -17.79
C GLN A 71 6.42 -2.44 -18.00
N ASP A 72 6.52 -3.23 -19.06
CA ASP A 72 5.69 -4.43 -19.26
C ASP A 72 6.42 -5.69 -18.79
N GLY A 73 5.67 -6.76 -18.52
CA GLY A 73 6.23 -8.06 -18.19
C GLY A 73 5.21 -9.20 -18.25
N TYR A 74 5.53 -10.24 -17.50
CA TYR A 74 4.74 -11.43 -17.26
C TYR A 74 4.37 -11.52 -15.79
N SER A 75 3.14 -11.93 -15.52
CA SER A 75 2.53 -11.91 -14.21
C SER A 75 3.03 -13.07 -13.32
N PHE A 76 4.08 -12.81 -12.57
CA PHE A 76 4.72 -13.75 -11.66
C PHE A 76 4.04 -13.70 -10.28
N MET A 77 3.55 -14.85 -9.81
CA MET A 77 2.94 -14.95 -8.49
C MET A 77 3.95 -15.32 -7.42
N GLY A 78 4.98 -16.09 -7.76
CA GLY A 78 5.96 -16.55 -6.80
C GLY A 78 6.62 -17.86 -7.18
N MET A 79 7.34 -18.40 -6.21
CA MET A 79 8.08 -19.65 -6.35
C MET A 79 7.90 -20.54 -5.13
N GLN A 80 8.24 -21.80 -5.28
CA GLN A 80 8.38 -22.73 -4.18
C GLN A 80 9.66 -23.53 -4.37
N GLY A 81 10.54 -23.46 -3.39
CA GLY A 81 11.78 -24.22 -3.35
C GLY A 81 11.91 -24.94 -2.02
N ASP A 82 12.33 -26.20 -2.04
CA ASP A 82 12.54 -26.99 -0.83
C ASP A 82 11.34 -26.97 0.15
N THR A 83 10.11 -27.04 -0.38
CA THR A 83 8.82 -26.96 0.36
C THR A 83 8.43 -25.58 0.92
N TYR A 84 9.29 -24.57 0.80
CA TYR A 84 8.97 -23.19 1.16
C TYR A 84 8.42 -22.45 -0.05
N ALA A 85 7.20 -21.94 0.08
CA ALA A 85 6.62 -21.02 -0.89
C ALA A 85 7.02 -19.58 -0.53
N ALA A 86 7.30 -18.78 -1.55
CA ALA A 86 7.51 -17.35 -1.45
C ALA A 86 6.71 -16.68 -2.57
N HIS A 87 5.57 -16.09 -2.22
CA HIS A 87 4.77 -15.33 -3.18
C HIS A 87 5.14 -13.85 -3.20
N GLN A 88 4.91 -13.24 -4.35
CA GLN A 88 4.95 -11.80 -4.53
C GLN A 88 3.56 -11.21 -4.28
N ASP A 89 3.55 -9.99 -3.77
CA ASP A 89 2.36 -9.16 -3.83
C ASP A 89 2.09 -8.76 -5.29
N LEU A 90 0.92 -9.12 -5.81
CA LEU A 90 0.47 -8.78 -7.16
C LEU A 90 0.25 -7.27 -7.35
N GLY A 91 0.17 -6.49 -6.27
CA GLY A 91 0.19 -5.03 -6.34
C GLY A 91 1.60 -4.44 -6.44
N GLY A 92 2.63 -5.21 -6.08
CA GLY A 92 4.04 -4.78 -6.10
C GLY A 92 4.74 -5.05 -7.44
N SER A 93 5.80 -4.32 -7.75
CA SER A 93 6.56 -4.47 -9.01
C SER A 93 7.24 -5.82 -9.18
N GLY A 94 7.51 -6.53 -8.07
CA GLY A 94 8.14 -7.86 -8.07
C GLY A 94 7.29 -8.95 -8.74
N SER A 95 5.97 -8.74 -8.83
CA SER A 95 5.06 -9.63 -9.54
C SER A 95 5.06 -9.45 -11.06
N CYS A 96 5.84 -8.49 -11.60
CA CYS A 96 5.89 -8.21 -13.03
C CYS A 96 7.29 -8.40 -13.62
N LEU A 97 7.65 -9.65 -13.88
CA LEU A 97 8.97 -10.00 -14.41
C LEU A 97 9.05 -9.73 -15.91
N ARG A 98 10.14 -9.09 -16.35
CA ARG A 98 10.34 -8.73 -17.78
C ARG A 98 10.44 -9.94 -18.70
N ARG A 99 10.89 -11.08 -18.19
CA ARG A 99 11.08 -12.32 -18.95
C ARG A 99 10.42 -13.46 -18.21
N PHE A 100 9.78 -14.32 -19.00
CA PHE A 100 9.32 -15.60 -18.51
C PHE A 100 10.47 -16.62 -18.50
N SER A 101 10.51 -17.42 -17.45
CA SER A 101 11.23 -18.69 -17.39
C SER A 101 10.37 -19.66 -16.59
N ALA A 102 10.29 -20.92 -17.01
CA ALA A 102 9.66 -21.96 -16.18
C ALA A 102 10.34 -22.08 -14.80
N MET A 103 11.63 -21.71 -14.72
CA MET A 103 12.40 -21.65 -13.48
C MET A 103 13.20 -20.33 -13.44
N PRO A 104 12.66 -19.24 -12.87
CA PRO A 104 13.32 -17.93 -12.88
C PRO A 104 14.36 -17.73 -11.76
N PHE A 105 14.70 -18.78 -11.02
CA PHE A 105 15.61 -18.73 -9.88
C PHE A 105 16.59 -19.92 -9.87
N LEU A 106 17.61 -19.82 -9.02
CA LEU A 106 18.60 -20.85 -8.72
C LEU A 106 18.80 -20.89 -7.20
N PHE A 107 19.37 -21.98 -6.69
CA PHE A 107 19.74 -22.10 -5.28
C PHE A 107 21.22 -22.46 -5.17
N CYS A 108 21.86 -22.04 -4.08
CA CYS A 108 23.26 -22.35 -3.81
C CYS A 108 23.39 -22.98 -2.42
N ASP A 109 24.31 -23.93 -2.28
CA ASP A 109 24.57 -24.63 -1.02
C ASP A 109 25.75 -24.01 -0.24
N ILE A 110 26.00 -24.56 0.96
CA ILE A 110 27.13 -24.16 1.81
C ILE A 110 28.50 -24.51 1.21
N GLY A 111 28.54 -25.37 0.20
CA GLY A 111 29.74 -25.74 -0.54
C GLY A 111 30.12 -24.72 -1.63
N ASN A 112 29.40 -23.60 -1.73
CA ASN A 112 29.52 -22.63 -2.81
C ASN A 112 29.19 -23.21 -4.20
N ILE A 113 28.36 -24.26 -4.25
CA ILE A 113 27.86 -24.84 -5.50
C ILE A 113 26.46 -24.32 -5.73
N CYS A 114 26.23 -23.75 -6.92
CA CYS A 114 24.92 -23.25 -7.34
C CYS A 114 24.31 -24.19 -8.37
N HIS A 115 23.00 -24.39 -8.23
CA HIS A 115 22.21 -25.33 -8.99
C HIS A 115 21.03 -24.61 -9.63
N TYR A 116 20.86 -24.83 -10.93
CA TYR A 116 19.78 -24.24 -11.72
C TYR A 116 18.90 -25.35 -12.29
N ALA A 117 17.59 -25.27 -12.04
CA ALA A 117 16.58 -26.19 -12.56
C ALA A 117 16.93 -27.69 -12.39
N SER A 118 17.63 -28.05 -11.30
CA SER A 118 18.11 -29.41 -11.04
C SER A 118 17.43 -30.07 -9.83
N ARG A 119 16.37 -29.44 -9.30
CA ARG A 119 15.50 -29.96 -8.24
C ARG A 119 14.05 -29.80 -8.65
N ASN A 120 13.21 -30.52 -7.94
CA ASN A 120 11.76 -30.43 -8.04
C ASN A 120 11.21 -29.17 -7.34
N ASP A 121 11.54 -28.02 -7.89
CA ASP A 121 11.04 -26.72 -7.46
C ASP A 121 9.95 -26.23 -8.42
N TYR A 122 9.21 -25.20 -8.00
CA TYR A 122 8.06 -24.68 -8.73
C TYR A 122 8.11 -23.16 -8.91
N SER A 123 7.59 -22.68 -10.04
CA SER A 123 7.22 -21.29 -10.24
C SER A 123 5.73 -21.16 -10.54
N TYR A 124 5.11 -20.09 -10.06
CA TYR A 124 3.68 -19.82 -10.18
C TYR A 124 3.44 -18.54 -10.97
N TRP A 125 2.52 -18.61 -11.92
CA TRP A 125 2.22 -17.51 -12.84
C TRP A 125 0.72 -17.31 -12.95
N LEU A 126 0.26 -16.06 -12.97
CA LEU A 126 -1.14 -15.78 -13.27
C LEU A 126 -1.44 -16.23 -14.69
N SER A 127 -2.62 -16.81 -14.87
CA SER A 127 -3.03 -17.37 -16.14
C SER A 127 -3.97 -16.47 -16.92
N THR A 128 -4.17 -16.80 -18.19
CA THR A 128 -5.24 -16.27 -19.04
C THR A 128 -6.51 -17.12 -18.89
N ASN A 129 -7.51 -16.84 -19.73
CA ASN A 129 -8.75 -17.61 -19.86
C ASN A 129 -8.60 -18.85 -20.77
N GLU A 130 -7.40 -19.14 -21.25
CA GLU A 130 -7.15 -20.29 -22.12
C GLU A 130 -7.51 -21.59 -21.37
N PRO A 131 -8.41 -22.42 -21.92
CA PRO A 131 -8.84 -23.64 -21.25
C PRO A 131 -7.70 -24.67 -21.15
N MET A 132 -7.74 -25.50 -20.11
CA MET A 132 -6.87 -26.67 -20.03
C MET A 132 -7.14 -27.62 -21.21
N SER A 133 -6.10 -28.26 -21.72
CA SER A 133 -6.22 -29.30 -22.73
C SER A 133 -7.11 -30.45 -22.26
N ALA A 134 -7.88 -31.04 -23.18
CA ALA A 134 -8.75 -32.18 -22.86
C ALA A 134 -7.97 -33.40 -22.34
N SER A 135 -6.69 -33.53 -22.71
CA SER A 135 -5.79 -34.59 -22.25
C SER A 135 -5.22 -34.35 -20.85
N MET A 136 -5.39 -33.14 -20.28
CA MET A 136 -4.72 -32.67 -19.06
C MET A 136 -3.20 -32.80 -19.09
N ALA A 137 -2.62 -32.97 -20.29
CA ALA A 137 -1.18 -33.06 -20.47
C ALA A 137 -0.52 -31.72 -20.17
N PRO A 138 0.75 -31.71 -19.69
CA PRO A 138 1.53 -30.49 -19.57
C PRO A 138 1.54 -29.69 -20.88
N PHE A 139 1.62 -28.36 -20.76
CA PHE A 139 1.64 -27.47 -21.92
C PHE A 139 2.85 -27.76 -22.79
N GLU A 140 2.65 -27.74 -24.12
CA GLU A 140 3.78 -27.65 -25.03
C GLU A 140 4.41 -26.25 -24.91
N THR A 141 5.72 -26.16 -25.12
CA THR A 141 6.45 -24.88 -24.99
C THR A 141 5.86 -23.77 -25.86
N LYS A 142 5.35 -24.11 -27.06
CA LYS A 142 4.72 -23.17 -27.99
C LYS A 142 3.40 -22.59 -27.47
N ASP A 143 2.73 -23.31 -26.56
CA ASP A 143 1.41 -22.95 -26.04
C ASP A 143 1.49 -22.17 -24.71
N ILE A 144 2.64 -22.20 -24.02
CA ILE A 144 2.87 -21.42 -22.79
C ILE A 144 2.47 -19.93 -22.94
N PRO A 145 2.83 -19.21 -24.02
CA PRO A 145 2.42 -17.82 -24.20
C PRO A 145 0.90 -17.62 -24.22
N ASN A 146 0.11 -18.64 -24.56
CA ASN A 146 -1.35 -18.58 -24.52
C ASN A 146 -1.90 -18.61 -23.10
N HIS A 147 -1.24 -19.32 -22.20
CA HIS A 147 -1.67 -19.45 -20.81
C HIS A 147 -1.12 -18.35 -19.91
N LEU A 148 -0.08 -17.62 -20.35
CA LEU A 148 0.68 -16.69 -19.52
C LEU A 148 0.11 -15.26 -19.53
N SER A 149 -0.34 -14.80 -18.36
CA SER A 149 -0.85 -13.44 -18.16
C SER A 149 0.25 -12.38 -18.29
N ARG A 150 -0.10 -11.24 -18.87
CA ARG A 150 0.77 -10.04 -18.94
C ARG A 150 0.47 -9.04 -17.84
N CYS A 151 1.47 -8.23 -17.51
CA CYS A 151 1.38 -7.17 -16.52
C CYS A 151 2.05 -5.88 -17.00
N VAL A 152 1.69 -4.78 -16.34
CA VAL A 152 2.33 -3.48 -16.48
C VAL A 152 2.63 -2.92 -15.10
N VAL A 153 3.82 -2.34 -14.92
CA VAL A 153 4.19 -1.56 -13.75
C VAL A 153 3.96 -0.09 -14.05
N CYS A 154 3.24 0.59 -13.16
CA CYS A 154 2.85 1.98 -13.31
C CYS A 154 3.33 2.81 -12.11
N GLU A 155 3.61 4.07 -12.39
CA GLU A 155 3.90 5.12 -11.42
C GLU A 155 2.64 5.97 -11.19
N SER A 156 2.28 6.18 -9.94
CA SER A 156 1.16 7.00 -9.48
C SER A 156 1.68 8.14 -8.59
N PRO A 157 1.09 9.34 -8.67
CA PRO A 157 1.47 10.47 -7.82
C PRO A 157 1.01 10.31 -6.35
N THR A 158 0.17 9.32 -6.05
CA THR A 158 -0.34 9.04 -4.71
C THR A 158 -0.41 7.55 -4.44
N PRO A 159 -0.43 7.10 -3.16
CA PRO A 159 -0.58 5.69 -2.83
C PRO A 159 -1.81 5.07 -3.49
N VAL A 160 -1.66 3.81 -3.93
CA VAL A 160 -2.72 3.02 -4.54
C VAL A 160 -3.08 1.87 -3.60
N PHE A 161 -4.38 1.68 -3.34
CA PHE A 161 -4.86 0.65 -2.40
C PHE A 161 -6.18 0.03 -2.87
N ALA A 162 -6.49 -1.14 -2.33
CA ALA A 162 -7.75 -1.84 -2.55
C ALA A 162 -8.73 -1.69 -1.38
N ILE A 163 -10.02 -1.69 -1.70
CA ILE A 163 -11.13 -1.81 -0.75
C ILE A 163 -12.05 -2.95 -1.17
N HIS A 164 -12.66 -3.63 -0.19
CA HIS A 164 -13.45 -4.84 -0.40
C HIS A 164 -14.86 -4.67 0.19
N SER A 165 -15.88 -5.10 -0.53
CA SER A 165 -17.28 -4.90 -0.11
C SER A 165 -17.86 -6.05 0.72
N GLN A 166 -17.25 -7.24 0.64
CA GLN A 166 -17.85 -8.48 1.17
C GLN A 166 -19.28 -8.70 0.67
N SER A 167 -19.59 -8.20 -0.53
CA SER A 167 -20.89 -8.32 -1.18
C SER A 167 -20.74 -8.42 -2.70
N GLN A 168 -21.85 -8.61 -3.41
CA GLN A 168 -21.90 -8.57 -4.89
C GLN A 168 -21.72 -7.17 -5.48
N ARG A 169 -21.82 -6.12 -4.65
CA ARG A 169 -21.75 -4.72 -5.09
C ARG A 169 -20.30 -4.24 -5.07
N VAL A 170 -19.88 -3.52 -6.10
CA VAL A 170 -18.56 -2.89 -6.13
C VAL A 170 -18.53 -1.79 -5.06
N PRO A 171 -17.55 -1.80 -4.13
CA PRO A 171 -17.44 -0.74 -3.14
C PRO A 171 -17.02 0.57 -3.82
N ALA A 172 -17.57 1.70 -3.36
CA ALA A 172 -17.18 3.01 -3.85
C ALA A 172 -15.84 3.44 -3.25
N CYS A 173 -14.97 4.07 -4.04
CA CYS A 173 -13.77 4.70 -3.50
C CYS A 173 -14.16 5.81 -2.50
N PRO A 174 -13.35 6.06 -1.46
CA PRO A 174 -13.61 7.13 -0.49
C PRO A 174 -13.68 8.51 -1.16
N GLU A 175 -14.28 9.47 -0.47
CA GLU A 175 -14.33 10.86 -0.94
C GLU A 175 -12.91 11.40 -1.21
N GLY A 176 -12.72 12.05 -2.35
CA GLY A 176 -11.40 12.56 -2.79
C GLY A 176 -10.49 11.52 -3.44
N TYR A 177 -10.96 10.30 -3.69
CA TYR A 177 -10.23 9.25 -4.41
C TYR A 177 -10.90 8.91 -5.74
N ASP A 178 -10.08 8.60 -6.75
CA ASP A 178 -10.54 8.12 -8.05
C ASP A 178 -10.42 6.60 -8.14
N LEU A 179 -11.37 5.99 -8.85
CA LEU A 179 -11.37 4.58 -9.18
C LEU A 179 -10.38 4.30 -10.31
N LEU A 180 -9.41 3.42 -10.07
CA LEU A 180 -8.51 2.93 -11.11
C LEU A 180 -9.10 1.71 -11.84
N TRP A 181 -9.57 0.71 -11.09
CA TRP A 181 -10.32 -0.44 -11.61
C TRP A 181 -11.17 -1.09 -10.52
N SER A 182 -12.05 -2.00 -10.93
CA SER A 182 -12.85 -2.84 -10.03
C SER A 182 -12.67 -4.31 -10.38
N GLY A 183 -12.90 -5.18 -9.41
CA GLY A 183 -12.59 -6.59 -9.56
C GLY A 183 -13.24 -7.49 -8.52
N TYR A 184 -12.54 -8.57 -8.20
CA TYR A 184 -12.89 -9.60 -7.24
C TYR A 184 -11.84 -9.69 -6.15
N SER A 185 -12.32 -9.84 -4.93
CA SER A 185 -11.51 -9.86 -3.72
C SER A 185 -10.74 -11.17 -3.59
N PHE A 186 -9.54 -11.20 -4.15
CA PHE A 186 -8.60 -12.32 -4.15
C PHE A 186 -7.72 -12.28 -2.90
N ILE A 187 -7.55 -13.43 -2.23
CA ILE A 187 -6.74 -13.51 -1.01
C ILE A 187 -5.45 -14.28 -1.28
N PHE A 188 -5.53 -15.52 -1.73
CA PHE A 188 -4.34 -16.34 -1.96
C PHE A 188 -4.64 -17.56 -2.83
N THR A 189 -3.57 -18.22 -3.24
CA THR A 189 -3.59 -19.53 -3.90
C THR A 189 -2.80 -20.54 -3.08
N SER A 190 -3.24 -21.80 -3.08
CA SER A 190 -2.42 -22.88 -2.52
C SER A 190 -1.22 -23.17 -3.42
N ALA A 191 -0.04 -23.35 -2.85
CA ALA A 191 1.09 -23.97 -3.53
C ALA A 191 1.07 -25.50 -3.32
N ASP A 192 2.00 -26.21 -3.95
CA ASP A 192 2.14 -27.66 -3.78
C ASP A 192 2.39 -28.01 -2.31
N GLY A 193 1.68 -29.01 -1.78
CA GLY A 193 1.71 -29.34 -0.35
C GLY A 193 0.87 -28.41 0.55
N GLY A 194 0.06 -27.50 -0.01
CA GLY A 194 -0.98 -26.76 0.72
C GLY A 194 -0.51 -25.51 1.46
N ARG A 195 0.76 -25.12 1.31
CA ARG A 195 1.30 -23.86 1.85
C ARG A 195 1.20 -22.79 0.77
N GLY A 196 0.83 -21.57 1.10
CA GLY A 196 0.80 -20.46 0.15
C GLY A 196 0.72 -19.13 0.90
N ASP A 197 1.41 -18.13 0.38
CA ASP A 197 1.39 -16.79 0.97
C ASP A 197 0.19 -15.99 0.49
N GLN A 198 -0.28 -15.10 1.37
CA GLN A 198 -1.45 -14.28 1.16
C GLN A 198 -1.11 -12.94 0.51
N GLN A 199 -2.02 -12.47 -0.33
CA GLN A 199 -2.06 -11.08 -0.75
C GLN A 199 -2.51 -10.22 0.43
N SER A 200 -1.88 -9.06 0.58
CA SER A 200 -2.36 -8.06 1.53
C SER A 200 -3.68 -7.49 1.03
N LEU A 201 -4.74 -7.50 1.85
CA LEU A 201 -6.06 -7.00 1.43
C LEU A 201 -6.08 -5.48 1.15
N GLN A 202 -5.10 -4.72 1.63
CA GLN A 202 -4.94 -3.31 1.25
C GLN A 202 -4.22 -3.13 -0.09
N SER A 203 -3.51 -4.16 -0.57
CA SER A 203 -2.74 -4.08 -1.81
C SER A 203 -3.66 -4.13 -3.04
N PRO A 204 -3.35 -3.41 -4.12
CA PRO A 204 -4.01 -3.61 -5.42
C PRO A 204 -4.03 -5.08 -5.89
N GLY A 205 -3.06 -5.88 -5.46
CA GLY A 205 -2.93 -7.31 -5.77
C GLY A 205 -4.07 -8.19 -5.26
N SER A 206 -4.79 -7.75 -4.22
CA SER A 206 -5.98 -8.43 -3.71
C SER A 206 -7.23 -8.19 -4.58
N CYS A 207 -7.13 -7.38 -5.63
CA CYS A 207 -8.27 -7.00 -6.46
C CYS A 207 -8.09 -7.34 -7.95
N LEU A 208 -8.25 -8.62 -8.29
CA LEU A 208 -8.16 -9.12 -9.66
C LEU A 208 -9.37 -8.67 -10.49
N GLU A 209 -9.14 -8.09 -11.66
CA GLU A 209 -10.21 -7.56 -12.53
C GLU A 209 -11.13 -8.66 -13.06
N LYS A 210 -10.59 -9.86 -13.33
CA LYS A 210 -11.35 -11.00 -13.85
C LYS A 210 -11.42 -12.11 -12.81
N TYR A 211 -12.62 -12.64 -12.61
CA TYR A 211 -12.85 -13.83 -11.80
C TYR A 211 -12.46 -15.08 -12.58
N HIS A 212 -11.61 -15.92 -11.96
CA HIS A 212 -11.30 -17.27 -12.44
C HIS A 212 -11.35 -18.26 -11.30
N ASP A 213 -11.93 -19.44 -11.56
CA ASP A 213 -11.85 -20.56 -10.61
C ASP A 213 -10.39 -20.95 -10.34
N ARG A 214 -9.55 -20.87 -11.38
CA ARG A 214 -8.12 -21.19 -11.35
C ARG A 214 -7.34 -20.08 -12.10
N PRO A 215 -6.97 -18.97 -11.44
CA PRO A 215 -6.30 -17.82 -12.05
C PRO A 215 -4.80 -18.03 -12.28
N TYR A 216 -4.27 -19.26 -12.19
CA TYR A 216 -2.84 -19.52 -12.19
C TYR A 216 -2.50 -20.93 -12.63
N PHE A 217 -1.30 -21.11 -13.18
CA PHE A 217 -0.67 -22.40 -13.42
C PHE A 217 0.69 -22.43 -12.73
N HIS A 218 1.25 -23.63 -12.56
CA HIS A 218 2.63 -23.74 -12.11
C HIS A 218 3.51 -24.39 -13.17
N CYS A 219 4.79 -24.06 -13.14
CA CYS A 219 5.83 -24.75 -13.88
C CYS A 219 6.72 -25.50 -12.90
N LYS A 220 6.95 -26.77 -13.22
CA LYS A 220 7.83 -27.68 -12.50
C LYS A 220 9.07 -27.93 -13.33
N ASP A 221 10.23 -27.96 -12.67
CA ASP A 221 11.54 -28.13 -13.30
C ASP A 221 11.76 -27.09 -14.42
N HIS A 222 12.22 -27.49 -15.61
CA HIS A 222 12.52 -26.58 -16.73
C HIS A 222 11.45 -26.48 -17.82
N SER A 223 10.40 -27.31 -17.82
CA SER A 223 9.49 -27.39 -18.98
C SER A 223 8.08 -27.90 -18.72
N HIS A 224 7.75 -28.35 -17.50
CA HIS A 224 6.43 -28.94 -17.24
C HIS A 224 5.53 -27.90 -16.59
N CYS A 225 4.89 -27.08 -17.42
CA CYS A 225 3.85 -26.15 -16.97
C CYS A 225 2.47 -26.80 -17.14
N ASN A 226 1.63 -26.74 -16.11
CA ASN A 226 0.26 -27.24 -16.20
C ASN A 226 -0.63 -26.62 -15.12
N TYR A 227 -1.94 -26.76 -15.32
CA TYR A 227 -2.92 -26.60 -14.24
C TYR A 227 -3.10 -27.95 -13.54
N TYR A 228 -3.03 -27.99 -12.21
CA TYR A 228 -3.22 -29.21 -11.45
C TYR A 228 -4.56 -29.23 -10.70
N PRO A 229 -5.22 -30.39 -10.55
CA PRO A 229 -6.54 -30.47 -9.93
C PRO A 229 -6.58 -30.08 -8.44
N ASN A 230 -5.46 -30.22 -7.72
CA ASN A 230 -5.33 -29.90 -6.30
C ASN A 230 -5.06 -28.42 -6.01
N MET A 231 -4.95 -27.59 -7.04
CA MET A 231 -4.75 -26.14 -6.93
C MET A 231 -6.05 -25.47 -6.49
N MET A 232 -6.00 -24.73 -5.38
CA MET A 232 -7.13 -24.01 -4.79
C MET A 232 -6.89 -22.51 -4.82
N THR A 233 -7.95 -21.77 -5.12
CA THR A 233 -7.99 -20.31 -5.13
C THR A 233 -8.94 -19.83 -4.04
N PHE A 234 -8.51 -18.87 -3.24
CA PHE A 234 -9.29 -18.34 -2.12
C PHE A 234 -9.66 -16.89 -2.38
N TYR A 235 -10.96 -16.63 -2.33
CA TYR A 235 -11.54 -15.29 -2.45
C TYR A 235 -12.29 -14.92 -1.17
N LEU A 236 -12.46 -13.62 -0.89
CA LEU A 236 -13.40 -13.19 0.13
C LEU A 236 -14.82 -13.55 -0.29
N ALA A 237 -15.57 -14.15 0.63
CA ALA A 237 -16.97 -14.48 0.41
C ALA A 237 -17.87 -13.25 0.51
N THR A 238 -19.04 -13.33 -0.11
CA THR A 238 -20.14 -12.41 0.19
C THR A 238 -20.79 -12.79 1.52
N LEU A 239 -21.05 -11.80 2.38
CA LEU A 239 -21.73 -11.99 3.65
C LEU A 239 -23.16 -11.41 3.58
N ASP A 240 -24.07 -12.00 4.32
CA ASP A 240 -25.38 -11.42 4.58
C ASP A 240 -25.24 -10.41 5.72
N GLU A 241 -25.73 -9.19 5.52
CA GLU A 241 -25.59 -8.07 6.46
C GLU A 241 -26.22 -8.39 7.84
N TYR A 242 -27.20 -9.29 7.87
CA TYR A 242 -27.94 -9.64 9.09
C TYR A 242 -27.34 -10.83 9.87
N THR A 243 -26.41 -11.59 9.30
CA THR A 243 -25.93 -12.85 9.91
C THR A 243 -24.48 -12.79 10.41
N GLY A 244 -23.91 -11.60 10.61
CA GLY A 244 -22.47 -11.40 10.86
C GLY A 244 -21.85 -12.18 12.03
N PHE A 245 -22.67 -12.65 12.98
CA PHE A 245 -22.23 -13.46 14.13
C PHE A 245 -22.86 -14.87 14.15
N GLU A 246 -23.67 -15.23 13.16
CA GLU A 246 -24.27 -16.55 13.08
C GLU A 246 -23.30 -17.56 12.46
N LYS A 247 -23.54 -18.84 12.73
CA LYS A 247 -22.76 -19.92 12.13
C LYS A 247 -22.93 -19.87 10.59
N PRO A 248 -21.83 -19.82 9.81
CA PRO A 248 -21.91 -19.81 8.35
C PRO A 248 -22.68 -21.03 7.81
N LYS A 249 -23.57 -20.78 6.84
CA LYS A 249 -24.32 -21.84 6.15
C LYS A 249 -23.37 -22.60 5.21
N LEU A 250 -23.34 -23.93 5.36
CA LEU A 250 -22.57 -24.80 4.47
C LEU A 250 -23.18 -24.78 3.07
N LEU A 251 -22.39 -24.43 2.06
CA LEU A 251 -22.83 -24.32 0.67
C LEU A 251 -21.76 -24.87 -0.27
N THR A 252 -22.19 -25.72 -1.20
CA THR A 252 -21.34 -26.22 -2.29
C THR A 252 -21.78 -25.57 -3.60
N LEU A 253 -20.91 -24.74 -4.17
CA LEU A 253 -21.17 -24.00 -5.40
C LEU A 253 -20.71 -24.81 -6.61
N LYS A 254 -21.50 -24.79 -7.69
CA LYS A 254 -21.20 -25.47 -8.96
C LYS A 254 -20.97 -24.44 -10.06
N SER A 255 -20.43 -24.90 -11.19
CA SER A 255 -20.14 -24.07 -12.36
C SER A 255 -21.31 -23.16 -12.73
N GLY A 256 -21.03 -21.86 -12.88
CA GLY A 256 -21.97 -20.81 -13.27
C GLY A 256 -22.48 -19.95 -12.11
N THR A 257 -22.42 -20.42 -10.86
CA THR A 257 -22.91 -19.67 -9.70
C THR A 257 -21.81 -19.18 -8.76
N GLN A 258 -20.58 -19.68 -8.89
CA GLN A 258 -19.51 -19.38 -7.92
C GLN A 258 -19.24 -17.87 -7.76
N ARG A 259 -19.20 -17.14 -8.89
CA ARG A 259 -19.01 -15.68 -8.93
C ARG A 259 -20.00 -14.90 -8.05
N GLN A 260 -21.22 -15.43 -7.86
CA GLN A 260 -22.27 -14.79 -7.06
C GLN A 260 -22.00 -14.81 -5.54
N HIS A 261 -21.00 -15.58 -5.11
CA HIS A 261 -20.59 -15.67 -3.72
C HIS A 261 -19.20 -15.08 -3.47
N VAL A 262 -18.63 -14.42 -4.48
CA VAL A 262 -17.32 -13.76 -4.38
C VAL A 262 -17.51 -12.27 -4.17
N SER A 263 -16.88 -11.76 -3.12
CA SER A 263 -16.81 -10.33 -2.76
C SER A 263 -16.19 -9.51 -3.90
N ARG A 264 -16.72 -8.30 -4.10
CA ARG A 264 -16.16 -7.34 -5.04
C ARG A 264 -15.17 -6.40 -4.36
N CYS A 265 -14.32 -5.80 -5.18
CA CYS A 265 -13.34 -4.81 -4.74
C CYS A 265 -13.21 -3.67 -5.74
N ALA A 266 -12.61 -2.58 -5.27
CA ALA A 266 -12.20 -1.44 -6.07
C ALA A 266 -10.77 -1.05 -5.68
N VAL A 267 -9.97 -0.66 -6.67
CA VAL A 267 -8.65 -0.10 -6.46
C VAL A 267 -8.72 1.40 -6.70
N CYS A 268 -8.20 2.15 -5.73
CA CYS A 268 -8.36 3.58 -5.63
C CYS A 268 -7.00 4.27 -5.44
N HIS A 269 -6.92 5.52 -5.86
CA HIS A 269 -5.82 6.42 -5.53
C HIS A 269 -6.34 7.85 -5.32
N ALA A 270 -5.59 8.67 -4.60
CA ALA A 270 -6.03 10.01 -4.23
C ALA A 270 -6.05 10.93 -5.46
N ASN A 271 -7.14 11.67 -5.63
CA ASN A 271 -7.23 12.71 -6.65
C ASN A 271 -6.68 14.03 -6.09
N LEU A 272 -5.46 14.39 -6.51
CA LEU A 272 -4.80 15.61 -6.06
C LEU A 272 -5.58 16.90 -6.40
N PHE A 273 -6.35 16.93 -7.48
CA PHE A 273 -7.21 18.08 -7.83
C PHE A 273 -8.43 18.20 -6.90
N LYS A 274 -9.06 17.08 -6.51
CA LYS A 274 -10.19 17.09 -5.56
C LYS A 274 -9.73 17.40 -4.14
N GLN A 275 -8.54 16.93 -3.76
CA GLN A 275 -7.97 17.19 -2.43
C GLN A 275 -7.51 18.64 -2.24
N THR A 276 -7.09 19.32 -3.31
CA THR A 276 -6.76 20.76 -3.24
C THR A 276 -8.01 21.64 -3.15
N ALA A 277 -9.14 21.22 -3.73
CA ALA A 277 -10.43 21.92 -3.61
C ALA A 277 -11.00 21.88 -2.17
N SER A 278 -10.66 20.87 -1.37
CA SER A 278 -11.01 20.76 0.06
C SER A 278 -10.07 21.53 1.01
N GLY A 279 -9.12 22.31 0.48
CA GLY A 279 -8.12 23.04 1.26
C GLY A 279 -6.95 22.15 1.74
N PRO A 280 -5.80 22.74 2.13
CA PRO A 280 -4.53 22.04 2.33
C PRO A 280 -4.43 21.18 3.61
N SER A 281 -5.52 20.55 4.07
CA SER A 281 -5.60 19.96 5.41
C SER A 281 -5.89 18.45 5.49
N ALA A 282 -6.00 17.71 4.39
CA ALA A 282 -6.33 16.28 4.50
C ALA A 282 -5.11 15.36 4.66
N PHE A 283 -4.02 15.57 3.92
CA PHE A 283 -2.87 14.65 3.93
C PHE A 283 -1.85 14.95 5.04
N PHE A 284 -1.61 16.23 5.35
CA PHE A 284 -0.63 16.64 6.37
C PHE A 284 -1.18 16.73 7.81
N ALA A 285 -2.51 16.70 8.01
CA ALA A 285 -3.08 16.80 9.35
C ALA A 285 -2.97 15.49 10.17
N GLN A 286 -2.75 14.34 9.52
CA GLN A 286 -2.58 13.07 10.24
C GLN A 286 -1.15 12.84 10.76
N VAL A 287 -0.13 13.49 10.20
CA VAL A 287 1.27 13.30 10.64
C VAL A 287 1.63 14.21 11.83
N LYS A 288 0.77 15.17 12.19
CA LYS A 288 0.95 16.04 13.39
C LYS A 288 0.26 15.52 14.65
N LYS A 289 -0.35 14.34 14.61
CA LYS A 289 -0.95 13.68 15.78
C LYS A 289 -0.34 12.28 16.01
N ILE A 290 0.97 12.23 16.16
CA ILE A 290 1.69 11.19 16.91
C ILE A 290 2.80 11.89 17.68
#